data_AF-A0A833WJ83-F1
#
_entry.id   AF-A0A833WJ83-F1
#
_cell.length_a   1.000
_cell.length_b   1.000
_cell.length_c   1.000
_cell.angle_alpha   90.00
_cell.angle_beta   90.00
_cell.angle_gamma   90.00
#
_symmetry.space_group_name_H-M   'P 1'
#
loop_
_entity.id
_entity.type
_entity.pdbx_description
1 polymer ?
#
loop_
_entity_poly.entity_id
_entity_poly.type
_entity_poly.pdbx_seq_one_letter_code
_entity_poly.pdbx_strand_id
1 'polypeptide(L)'
;MNSSKLVVLRLAPYSLMLNPIEGCWNVLKAKMRRFIAERKEEFLVRGEYITFCAHRQALMEEAVEVAKPFITRRLVCRMERHCLKASFVASRGEDLKLGK
;
A
#
# COMPACT_ATOMS: atom_id res chain seq x y z
N MET A 1 -26.91 -12.69 -16.45
CA MET A 1 -25.61 -13.33 -16.13
C MET A 1 -25.39 -13.19 -14.65
N ASN A 2 -25.21 -14.30 -13.95
CA ASN A 2 -25.22 -14.39 -12.49
C ASN A 2 -24.07 -13.56 -11.87
N SER A 3 -24.40 -12.71 -10.89
CA SER A 3 -23.51 -11.77 -10.22
C SER A 3 -22.31 -12.48 -9.58
N SER A 4 -21.12 -12.19 -10.11
CA SER A 4 -19.80 -12.35 -9.48
C SER A 4 -19.58 -13.61 -8.63
N LYS A 5 -19.20 -14.73 -9.28
CA LYS A 5 -18.52 -15.82 -8.58
C LYS A 5 -17.14 -15.33 -8.13
N LEU A 6 -17.03 -14.90 -6.88
CA LEU A 6 -15.74 -14.61 -6.26
C LEU A 6 -15.02 -15.94 -6.00
N VAL A 7 -13.74 -16.01 -6.37
CA VAL A 7 -12.88 -17.16 -6.08
C VAL A 7 -11.78 -16.68 -5.14
N VAL A 8 -11.58 -17.43 -4.05
CA VAL A 8 -10.48 -17.17 -3.12
C VAL A 8 -9.21 -17.79 -3.67
N LEU A 9 -8.21 -16.97 -3.95
CA LEU A 9 -6.89 -17.42 -4.36
C LEU A 9 -6.10 -17.91 -3.13
N ARG A 10 -5.42 -19.05 -3.28
CA ARG A 10 -4.55 -19.58 -2.22
C ARG A 10 -3.25 -18.78 -2.20
N LEU A 11 -2.87 -18.33 -1.01
CA LEU A 11 -1.62 -17.64 -0.74
C LEU A 11 -0.95 -18.28 0.47
N ALA A 12 0.32 -18.68 0.33
CA ALA A 12 1.06 -19.26 1.43
C ALA A 12 1.39 -18.20 2.50
N PRO A 13 1.54 -18.58 3.78
CA PRO A 13 2.00 -17.67 4.83
C PRO A 13 3.31 -16.97 4.45
N TYR A 14 3.51 -15.74 4.95
CA TYR A 14 4.72 -14.94 4.76
C TYR A 14 5.14 -14.67 3.30
N SER A 15 4.25 -14.91 2.33
CA SER A 15 4.52 -14.77 0.90
C SER A 15 4.15 -13.38 0.36
N LEU A 16 4.66 -12.32 1.01
CA LEU A 16 4.36 -10.92 0.64
C LEU A 16 4.66 -10.61 -0.83
N MET A 17 5.70 -11.25 -1.40
CA MET A 17 6.06 -11.11 -2.82
C MET A 17 5.00 -11.61 -3.79
N LEU A 18 4.11 -12.49 -3.32
CA LEU A 18 3.00 -13.05 -4.06
C LEU A 18 1.70 -12.28 -3.82
N ASN A 19 1.75 -11.13 -3.16
CA ASN A 19 0.62 -10.24 -2.96
C ASN A 19 0.86 -8.87 -3.62
N PRO A 20 0.22 -8.55 -4.77
CA PRO A 20 0.48 -7.32 -5.50
C PRO A 20 0.09 -6.05 -4.72
N ILE A 21 -0.78 -6.15 -3.70
CA ILE A 21 -1.19 -5.00 -2.89
C ILE A 21 -0.02 -4.40 -2.10
N GLU A 22 0.98 -5.21 -1.74
CA GLU A 22 2.15 -4.77 -0.96
C GLU A 22 2.93 -3.69 -1.71
N GLY A 23 3.09 -3.85 -3.03
CA GLY A 23 3.73 -2.87 -3.88
C GLY A 23 2.93 -1.57 -4.00
N CYS A 24 1.60 -1.67 -4.06
CA CYS A 24 0.71 -0.51 -4.03
C CYS A 24 0.81 0.24 -2.70
N TRP A 25 0.82 -0.47 -1.57
CA TRP A 25 0.99 0.12 -0.24
C TRP A 25 2.33 0.82 -0.08
N ASN A 26 3.40 0.31 -0.68
CA ASN A 26 4.70 0.98 -0.65
C ASN A 26 4.66 2.35 -1.35
N VAL A 27 3.94 2.46 -2.47
CA VAL A 27 3.74 3.75 -3.16
C VAL A 27 2.87 4.68 -2.31
N LEU A 28 1.76 4.19 -1.76
CA LEU A 28 0.89 5.00 -0.91
C LEU A 28 1.66 5.55 0.30
N LYS A 29 2.34 4.67 1.05
CA LYS A 29 3.15 5.05 2.21
C LYS A 29 4.25 6.04 1.84
N ALA A 30 4.88 5.90 0.69
CA ALA A 30 5.91 6.85 0.25
C ALA A 30 5.32 8.25 0.01
N LYS A 31 4.10 8.34 -0.55
CA LYS A 31 3.40 9.62 -0.77
C LYS A 31 2.93 10.23 0.55
N MET A 32 2.36 9.43 1.44
CA MET A 32 2.00 9.88 2.79
C MET A 32 3.22 10.38 3.57
N ARG A 33 4.35 9.65 3.54
CA ARG A 33 5.59 10.12 4.20
C ARG A 33 6.06 11.47 3.68
N ARG A 34 5.96 11.70 2.37
CA ARG A 34 6.31 12.99 1.77
C ARG A 34 5.37 14.10 2.26
N PHE A 35 4.06 13.85 2.25
CA PHE A 35 3.06 14.78 2.77
C PHE A 35 3.32 15.15 4.24
N ILE A 36 3.60 14.15 5.08
CA ILE A 36 3.92 14.36 6.50
C ILE A 36 5.22 15.16 6.66
N ALA A 37 6.24 14.89 5.83
CA ALA A 37 7.50 15.61 5.87
C ALA A 37 7.33 17.10 5.49
N GLU A 38 6.48 17.38 4.50
CA GLU A 38 6.15 18.75 4.05
C GLU A 38 5.33 19.52 5.11
N ARG A 39 4.54 18.82 5.94
CA ARG A 39 3.64 19.41 6.96
C ARG A 39 4.05 19.05 8.39
N LYS A 40 5.34 18.85 8.65
CA LYS A 40 5.84 18.33 9.93
C LYS A 40 5.40 19.19 11.13
N GLU A 41 5.36 20.51 10.97
CA GLU A 41 4.97 21.45 12.04
C GLU A 41 3.51 21.28 12.45
N GLU A 42 2.63 20.96 11.50
CA GLU A 42 1.20 20.76 11.76
C GLU A 42 0.94 19.51 12.62
N PHE A 43 1.80 18.49 12.50
CA PHE A 43 1.74 17.32 13.38
C PHE A 43 2.17 17.60 14.83
N LEU A 44 2.80 18.74 15.09
CA LEU A 44 3.28 19.15 16.42
C LEU A 44 2.32 20.10 17.13
N VAL A 45 1.23 20.51 16.49
CA VAL A 45 0.20 21.35 17.09
C VAL A 45 -1.07 20.56 17.34
N ARG A 46 -1.92 21.06 18.23
CA ARG A 46 -3.25 20.47 18.48
C ARG A 46 -4.27 20.89 17.41
N GLY A 47 -4.02 22.01 16.74
CA GLY A 47 -4.99 22.64 15.85
C GLY A 47 -6.30 22.95 16.59
N GLU A 48 -7.41 22.76 15.88
CA GLU A 48 -8.78 22.98 16.37
C GLU A 48 -9.34 21.81 17.20
N TYR A 49 -8.59 20.71 17.33
CA TYR A 49 -9.08 19.49 17.97
C TYR A 49 -8.87 19.48 19.49
N ILE A 50 -9.60 18.61 20.18
CA ILE A 50 -9.48 18.43 21.64
C ILE A 50 -8.13 17.80 22.01
N THR A 51 -7.61 16.90 21.17
CA THR A 51 -6.35 16.18 21.43
C THR A 51 -5.42 16.24 20.22
N PHE A 52 -4.11 16.18 20.46
CA PHE A 52 -3.11 16.01 19.40
C PHE A 52 -3.36 14.75 18.56
N CYS A 53 -3.85 13.68 19.19
CA CYS A 53 -4.16 12.43 18.50
C CYS A 53 -5.24 12.64 17.43
N ALA A 54 -6.33 13.34 17.78
CA ALA A 54 -7.42 13.62 16.84
C ALA A 54 -6.96 14.49 15.66
N HIS A 55 -6.15 15.52 15.91
CA HIS A 55 -5.59 16.35 14.84
C HIS A 55 -4.68 15.54 13.91
N ARG A 56 -3.79 14.72 14.48
CA ARG A 56 -2.91 13.84 13.69
C ARG A 56 -3.67 12.81 12.88
N GLN A 57 -4.74 12.24 13.44
CA GLN A 57 -5.61 11.31 12.72
C GLN A 57 -6.23 11.99 11.49
N ALA A 58 -6.78 13.20 11.63
CA ALA A 58 -7.34 13.96 10.51
C ALA A 58 -6.28 14.26 9.43
N LEU A 59 -5.07 14.66 9.83
CA LEU A 59 -3.95 14.87 8.89
C LEU A 59 -3.55 13.58 8.16
N MET A 60 -3.58 12.43 8.86
CA MET A 60 -3.27 11.14 8.26
C MET A 60 -4.36 10.71 7.26
N GLU A 61 -5.63 10.94 7.56
CA GLU A 61 -6.74 10.70 6.64
C GLU A 61 -6.62 11.56 5.38
N GLU A 62 -6.30 12.85 5.55
CA GLU A 62 -6.02 13.75 4.43
C GLU A 62 -4.82 13.26 3.60
N ALA A 63 -3.74 12.81 4.26
CA ALA A 63 -2.58 12.25 3.57
C ALA A 63 -2.95 11.03 2.71
N VAL A 64 -3.87 10.18 3.19
CA VAL A 64 -4.39 9.05 2.42
C VAL A 64 -5.17 9.54 1.21
N GLU A 65 -6.10 10.50 1.37
CA GLU A 65 -6.87 11.04 0.23
C GLU A 65 -5.97 11.64 -0.85
N VAL A 66 -4.94 12.38 -0.47
CA VAL A 66 -3.95 12.94 -1.40
C VAL A 66 -3.11 11.83 -2.06
N ALA A 67 -2.84 10.74 -1.36
CA ALA A 67 -2.03 9.63 -1.86
C ALA A 67 -2.82 8.65 -2.75
N LYS A 68 -4.14 8.50 -2.57
CA LYS A 68 -5.01 7.55 -3.30
C LYS A 68 -4.87 7.65 -4.83
N PRO A 69 -4.87 8.84 -5.47
CA PRO A 69 -4.76 8.96 -6.94
C PRO A 69 -3.47 8.37 -7.52
N PHE A 70 -2.42 8.20 -6.70
CA PHE A 70 -1.17 7.58 -7.16
C PHE A 70 -1.29 6.05 -7.32
N ILE A 71 -2.33 5.42 -6.76
CA ILE A 71 -2.68 4.02 -7.01
C ILE A 71 -3.42 3.90 -8.35
N THR A 72 -2.67 4.15 -9.41
CA THR A 72 -3.20 4.11 -10.78
C THR A 72 -3.38 2.67 -11.27
N ARG A 73 -4.28 2.46 -12.24
CA ARG A 73 -4.40 1.16 -12.95
C ARG A 73 -3.06 0.68 -13.50
N ARG A 74 -2.24 1.60 -14.02
CA ARG A 74 -0.89 1.29 -14.53
C ARG A 74 0.04 0.78 -13.43
N LEU A 75 -0.05 1.33 -12.22
CA LEU A 75 0.71 0.84 -11.06
C LEU A 75 0.24 -0.57 -10.68
N VAL A 76 -1.07 -0.79 -10.56
CA VAL A 76 -1.64 -2.09 -10.20
C VAL A 76 -1.18 -3.17 -11.19
N CYS A 77 -1.33 -2.94 -12.50
CA CYS A 77 -0.85 -3.89 -13.52
C CYS A 77 0.67 -4.10 -13.50
N ARG A 78 1.45 -3.14 -12.99
CA ARG A 78 2.90 -3.33 -12.78
C ARG A 78 3.16 -4.25 -11.59
N MET A 79 2.43 -4.08 -10.49
CA MET A 79 2.59 -4.90 -9.28
C MET A 79 2.08 -6.33 -9.49
N GLU A 80 0.99 -6.52 -10.23
CA GLU A 80 0.51 -7.85 -10.67
C GLU A 80 1.58 -8.59 -11.48
N ARG A 81 2.22 -7.92 -12.46
CA ARG A 81 3.31 -8.50 -13.23
C ARG A 81 4.54 -8.82 -12.37
N HIS A 82 4.81 -8.00 -11.35
CA HIS A 82 5.90 -8.27 -10.40
C HIS A 82 5.59 -9.54 -9.57
N CYS A 83 4.38 -9.64 -9.03
CA CYS A 83 3.88 -10.81 -8.32
C CYS A 83 3.92 -12.08 -9.18
N LEU A 84 3.53 -11.98 -10.46
CA LEU A 84 3.56 -13.11 -11.39
C LEU A 84 4.99 -13.65 -11.57
N LYS A 85 5.99 -12.76 -11.71
CA LYS A 85 7.40 -13.18 -11.77
C LYS A 85 7.83 -13.91 -10.51
N ALA A 86 7.45 -13.40 -9.34
CA ALA A 86 7.74 -14.07 -8.06
C ALA A 86 7.05 -15.44 -7.97
N SER A 87 5.83 -15.60 -8.51
CA SER A 87 5.16 -16.90 -8.57
C SER A 87 5.93 -17.92 -9.39
N PHE A 88 6.55 -17.51 -10.50
CA PHE A 88 7.40 -18.42 -11.29
C PHE A 88 8.65 -18.83 -10.53
N VAL A 89 9.32 -17.90 -9.84
CA VAL A 89 10.49 -18.21 -9.00
C VAL A 89 10.09 -19.20 -7.90
N ALA A 90 8.98 -18.93 -7.20
CA ALA A 90 8.44 -19.83 -6.17
C ALA A 90 8.11 -21.23 -6.70
N SER A 91 7.54 -21.33 -7.91
CA SER A 91 7.21 -22.62 -8.54
C SER A 91 8.43 -23.47 -8.86
N ARG A 92 9.62 -22.86 -8.99
CA ARG A 92 10.89 -23.57 -9.17
C ARG A 92 11.58 -23.94 -7.85
N GLY A 93 10.97 -23.60 -6.71
CA GLY A 93 11.57 -23.80 -5.39
C GLY A 93 12.75 -22.86 -5.11
N GLU A 94 12.86 -21.77 -5.87
CA GLU A 94 13.93 -20.77 -5.69
C GLU A 94 13.57 -19.78 -4.57
N ASP A 95 14.60 -19.29 -3.86
CA ASP A 95 14.44 -18.31 -2.80
C ASP A 95 13.86 -16.98 -3.30
N LEU A 96 12.76 -16.57 -2.68
CA LEU A 96 12.15 -15.27 -2.91
C LEU A 96 12.87 -14.20 -2.07
N LYS A 97 13.55 -13.27 -2.72
CA LYS A 97 14.21 -12.16 -2.02
C LYS A 97 13.20 -11.10 -1.57
N LEU A 98 13.24 -10.79 -0.27
CA LEU A 98 12.44 -9.71 0.33
C LEU A 98 13.21 -8.38 0.22
N GLY A 99 12.76 -7.49 -0.67
CA GLY A 99 13.38 -6.18 -0.84
C GLY A 99 14.72 -6.21 -1.58
N LYS A 100 15.29 -5.02 -1.76
CA LYS A 100 16.70 -4.81 -2.09
C LYS A 100 17.33 -4.06 -0.93
#